data_AF-A0A7Y5H926-F1
#
_entry.id   AF-A0A7Y5H926-F1
#
_cell.length_a   1.000
_cell.length_b   1.000
_cell.length_c   1.000
_cell.angle_alpha   90.00
_cell.angle_beta   90.00
_cell.angle_gamma   90.00
#
_symmetry.space_group_name_H-M   'P 1'
#
loop_
_entity.id
_entity.type
_entity.pdbx_description
1 polymer ?
#
loop_
_entity_poly.entity_id
_entity_poly.type
_entity_poly.pdbx_seq_one_letter_code
_entity_poly.pdbx_strand_id
1 'polypeptide(L)'
;MTIPFLRRIPAALTLACGLAGTAGADAIQFKDGRSYEVSKIVEGEGGYRLIYGAGEVFVKKELVSLVLMSDASGNFVPKTDEERANLDKGLVPWKGKWVAKAERDKQAAKEADEAKKAMEEARKHQEWRDRYIDETAHFRFEYTIPKEKCKEYQVLMETYFTEFTKKWGIRVDPKQKKLLVCFYHDQEYYYQVSGAPRGAIGYFRFVEPIELNFYYDRNDERLTLDVMFHETNHYLTHLINTKFHYPPWVNESLAEYYGASEWDPVKKKMSIGHIQEGRLVNLIDAVKADEMQGLEEMIKMEQFDALMYAWGWSFVHFLMEHKKYSAPFQKFYLALAQDKNVSRQPHFAEFMKVGGDEQIRVLKQYLGLKDLKGLEKEWHEYVKGLKLTSHRGYEEAAQWADRWGMKIKAGRFYRTAIAEGTKNPQTFDNFGEWLQRDGNPAEAVDMHRKAIELDPMNAYYYLHLGQAMESAGDKEGGEAMKKLALELEPNDPWLAFQAKNTIIRAK
;
A
#
# COMPACT_ATOMS: atom_id res chain seq x y z
N MET A 1 -31.30 47.26 0.41
CA MET A 1 -32.19 46.43 1.25
C MET A 1 -31.29 45.52 2.07
N THR A 2 -30.99 45.96 3.28
CA THR A 2 -30.05 45.40 4.24
C THR A 2 -30.80 44.48 5.18
N ILE A 3 -30.37 43.21 5.30
CA ILE A 3 -30.82 42.28 6.35
C ILE A 3 -29.55 41.66 6.96
N PRO A 4 -29.44 41.57 8.29
CA PRO A 4 -28.17 41.73 8.99
C PRO A 4 -27.42 40.41 9.22
N PHE A 5 -26.09 40.54 9.25
CA PHE A 5 -25.14 39.58 9.79
C PHE A 5 -25.53 39.16 11.22
N LEU A 6 -25.88 37.89 11.39
CA LEU A 6 -26.00 37.25 12.69
C LEU A 6 -24.61 36.82 13.18
N ARG A 7 -24.39 37.08 14.46
CA ARG A 7 -23.13 37.03 15.19
C ARG A 7 -22.43 35.67 15.08
N ARG A 8 -21.12 35.73 14.83
CA ARG A 8 -20.17 34.65 15.13
C ARG A 8 -20.30 34.25 16.60
N ILE A 9 -20.67 33.00 16.84
CA ILE A 9 -20.43 32.30 18.10
C ILE A 9 -19.12 31.52 17.88
N PRO A 10 -18.04 31.76 18.66
CA PRO A 10 -16.87 30.91 18.59
C PRO A 10 -17.18 29.64 19.39
N ALA A 11 -17.59 28.56 18.71
CA ALA A 11 -17.50 27.23 19.29
C ALA A 11 -16.09 26.70 19.04
N ALA A 12 -15.11 27.28 19.74
CA ALA A 12 -13.86 26.61 20.01
C ALA A 12 -14.18 25.47 20.99
N LEU A 13 -14.57 24.31 20.48
CA LEU A 13 -14.46 23.06 21.23
C LEU A 13 -13.01 22.61 21.15
N THR A 14 -12.16 23.34 21.86
CA THR A 14 -10.91 22.79 22.39
C THR A 14 -11.32 21.83 23.50
N LEU A 15 -11.82 20.64 23.15
CA LEU A 15 -12.01 19.61 24.16
C LEU A 15 -10.65 18.95 24.38
N ALA A 16 -10.08 19.30 25.51
CA ALA A 16 -8.90 18.68 26.06
C ALA A 16 -8.98 17.15 25.91
N CYS A 17 -8.01 16.56 25.24
CA CYS A 17 -7.59 15.18 25.51
C CYS A 17 -6.99 15.14 26.92
N GLY A 18 -7.86 15.29 27.91
CA GLY A 18 -7.65 14.95 29.30
C GLY A 18 -8.53 13.76 29.63
N LEU A 19 -8.39 12.66 28.88
CA LEU A 19 -8.70 11.36 29.47
C LEU A 19 -7.52 11.04 30.37
N ALA A 20 -7.68 11.45 31.63
CA ALA A 20 -6.86 10.98 32.73
C ALA A 20 -6.72 9.46 32.58
N GLY A 21 -5.47 8.98 32.56
CA GLY A 21 -5.19 7.56 32.54
C GLY A 21 -5.96 6.88 33.66
N THR A 22 -6.95 6.08 33.28
CA THR A 22 -7.50 5.10 34.20
C THR A 22 -6.41 4.05 34.37
N ALA A 23 -5.90 3.92 35.58
CA ALA A 23 -5.18 2.72 35.95
C ALA A 23 -6.15 1.54 35.75
N GLY A 24 -5.98 0.74 34.70
CA GLY A 24 -6.74 -0.51 34.52
C GLY A 24 -7.26 -0.88 33.12
N ALA A 25 -6.98 -0.13 32.04
CA ALA A 25 -7.31 -0.61 30.69
C ALA A 25 -6.20 -1.52 30.14
N ASP A 26 -6.59 -2.60 29.46
CA ASP A 26 -5.65 -3.46 28.73
C ASP A 26 -5.27 -2.77 27.41
N ALA A 27 -4.08 -3.03 26.90
CA ALA A 27 -3.61 -2.43 25.66
C ALA A 27 -2.87 -3.44 24.80
N ILE A 28 -2.92 -3.24 23.48
CA ILE A 28 -2.28 -4.12 22.51
C ILE A 28 -1.66 -3.30 21.39
N GLN A 29 -0.44 -3.66 21.00
CA GLN A 29 0.26 -3.09 19.85
C GLN A 29 0.56 -4.18 18.84
N PHE A 30 0.35 -3.85 17.58
CA PHE A 30 0.61 -4.70 16.43
C PHE A 30 1.99 -4.40 15.84
N LYS A 31 2.54 -5.36 15.09
CA LYS A 31 3.82 -5.19 14.39
C LYS A 31 3.77 -4.10 13.31
N ASP A 32 2.57 -3.79 12.81
CA ASP A 32 2.31 -2.70 11.86
C ASP A 32 2.27 -1.31 12.54
N GLY A 33 2.35 -1.25 13.88
CA GLY A 33 2.36 -0.03 14.67
C GLY A 33 1.00 0.38 15.25
N ARG A 34 -0.11 -0.25 14.81
CA ARG A 34 -1.44 0.03 15.37
C ARG A 34 -1.50 -0.34 16.84
N SER A 35 -2.22 0.48 17.59
CA SER A 35 -2.23 0.47 19.04
C SER A 35 -3.65 0.69 19.52
N TYR A 36 -4.16 -0.21 20.35
CA TYR A 36 -5.53 -0.16 20.84
C TYR A 36 -5.56 -0.28 22.36
N GLU A 37 -6.31 0.61 23.00
CA GLU A 37 -6.75 0.43 24.37
C GLU A 37 -8.09 -0.30 24.35
N VAL A 38 -8.21 -1.37 25.12
CA VAL A 38 -9.41 -2.19 25.17
C VAL A 38 -9.81 -2.45 26.61
N SER A 39 -11.10 -2.73 26.81
CA SER A 39 -11.64 -2.97 28.16
C SER A 39 -10.96 -4.16 28.83
N LYS A 40 -10.68 -5.21 28.05
CA LYS A 40 -10.12 -6.46 28.52
C LYS A 40 -9.47 -7.26 27.38
N ILE A 41 -8.33 -7.88 27.66
CA ILE A 41 -7.67 -8.88 26.82
C ILE A 41 -7.63 -10.20 27.58
N VAL A 42 -7.96 -11.29 26.89
CA VAL A 42 -7.83 -12.66 27.40
C VAL A 42 -6.85 -13.42 26.49
N GLU A 43 -5.71 -13.86 27.03
CA GLU A 43 -4.82 -14.76 26.29
C GLU A 43 -5.46 -16.15 26.17
N GLY A 44 -5.42 -16.71 24.96
CA GLY A 44 -5.91 -18.03 24.65
C GLY A 44 -4.93 -18.81 23.76
N GLU A 45 -5.34 -19.97 23.31
CA GLU A 45 -4.55 -20.75 22.37
C GLU A 45 -4.36 -19.99 21.04
N GLY A 46 -3.12 -19.79 20.63
CA GLY A 46 -2.77 -19.14 19.36
C GLY A 46 -2.89 -17.60 19.33
N GLY A 47 -3.41 -16.94 20.36
CA GLY A 47 -3.66 -15.50 20.30
C GLY A 47 -4.35 -14.87 21.50
N TYR A 48 -4.97 -13.73 21.26
CA TYR A 48 -5.60 -12.86 22.25
C TYR A 48 -7.05 -12.56 21.87
N ARG A 49 -7.97 -12.58 22.83
CA ARG A 49 -9.35 -12.11 22.65
C ARG A 49 -9.51 -10.74 23.27
N LEU A 50 -9.89 -9.77 22.46
CA LEU A 50 -10.14 -8.38 22.83
C LEU A 50 -11.64 -8.24 23.05
N ILE A 51 -12.03 -7.83 24.25
CA ILE A 51 -13.45 -7.76 24.63
C ILE A 51 -13.99 -6.35 24.41
N TYR A 52 -15.09 -6.30 23.65
CA TYR A 52 -15.87 -5.11 23.30
C TYR A 52 -17.30 -5.27 23.83
N GLY A 53 -18.05 -4.18 23.92
CA GLY A 53 -19.45 -4.21 24.36
C GLY A 53 -20.35 -4.99 23.38
N ALA A 54 -20.07 -4.86 22.08
CA ALA A 54 -20.81 -5.52 21.01
C ALA A 54 -20.31 -6.94 20.66
N GLY A 55 -19.19 -7.40 21.22
CA GLY A 55 -18.62 -8.72 20.89
C GLY A 55 -17.17 -8.90 21.33
N GLU A 56 -16.49 -9.89 20.76
CA GLU A 56 -15.06 -10.11 20.96
C GLU A 56 -14.32 -10.20 19.62
N VAL A 57 -13.06 -9.76 19.61
CA VAL A 57 -12.18 -9.84 18.45
C VAL A 57 -10.99 -10.75 18.79
N PHE A 58 -10.75 -11.78 17.98
CA PHE A 58 -9.60 -12.66 18.14
C PHE A 58 -8.42 -12.18 17.28
N VAL A 59 -7.26 -12.08 17.91
CA VAL A 59 -6.01 -11.62 17.28
C VAL A 59 -4.94 -12.68 17.43
N LYS A 60 -4.36 -13.13 16.31
CA LYS A 60 -3.26 -14.11 16.31
C LYS A 60 -2.00 -13.52 16.94
N LYS A 61 -1.30 -14.31 17.76
CA LYS A 61 -0.08 -13.89 18.48
C LYS A 61 1.02 -13.36 17.56
N GLU A 62 1.09 -13.88 16.33
CA GLU A 62 2.08 -13.49 15.32
C GLU A 62 1.93 -12.05 14.80
N LEU A 63 0.74 -11.46 14.91
CA LEU A 63 0.47 -10.07 14.47
C LEU A 63 0.87 -9.03 15.53
N VAL A 64 1.08 -9.49 16.77
CA VAL A 64 1.20 -8.64 17.95
C VAL A 64 2.67 -8.42 18.29
N SER A 65 3.05 -7.17 18.54
CA SER A 65 4.38 -6.80 19.02
C SER A 65 4.40 -6.65 20.54
N LEU A 66 3.28 -6.23 21.15
CA LEU A 66 3.21 -5.91 22.57
C LEU A 66 1.79 -6.11 23.11
N VAL A 67 1.66 -6.64 24.33
CA VAL A 67 0.38 -6.74 25.04
C VAL A 67 0.57 -6.31 26.48
N LEU A 68 -0.33 -5.45 26.95
CA LEU A 68 -0.43 -5.01 28.34
C LEU A 68 -1.76 -5.50 28.89
N MET A 69 -1.70 -6.41 29.85
CA MET A 69 -2.86 -6.84 30.62
C MET A 69 -2.77 -6.24 32.02
N SER A 70 -3.74 -5.42 32.37
CA SER A 70 -3.88 -4.76 33.66
C SER A 70 -3.99 -5.74 34.84
N ASP A 71 -4.38 -7.00 34.58
CA ASP A 71 -4.51 -8.06 35.57
C ASP A 71 -3.60 -9.28 35.31
N ALA A 72 -2.35 -9.07 34.85
CA ALA A 72 -1.32 -10.09 34.55
C ALA A 72 -1.08 -11.18 35.64
N SER A 73 -1.78 -11.12 36.77
CA SER A 73 -2.05 -12.19 37.74
C SER A 73 -2.66 -13.49 37.21
N GLY A 74 -2.93 -13.59 35.89
CA GLY A 74 -3.61 -14.69 35.21
C GLY A 74 -3.59 -16.03 35.94
N ASN A 75 -4.79 -16.61 36.11
CA ASN A 75 -5.07 -17.90 36.74
C ASN A 75 -4.25 -19.04 36.10
N PHE A 76 -2.98 -19.18 36.46
CA PHE A 76 -2.15 -20.29 36.04
C PHE A 76 -2.62 -21.53 36.78
N VAL A 77 -3.21 -22.47 36.04
CA VAL A 77 -3.67 -23.75 36.57
C VAL A 77 -2.54 -24.78 36.40
N PRO A 78 -1.91 -25.27 37.49
CA PRO A 78 -0.82 -26.22 37.40
C PRO A 78 -1.32 -27.55 36.82
N LYS A 79 -0.60 -28.10 35.83
CA LYS A 79 -0.90 -29.39 35.18
C LYS A 79 -0.04 -30.52 35.73
N THR A 80 1.06 -30.20 36.40
CA THR A 80 1.99 -31.17 37.02
C THR A 80 2.25 -30.85 38.49
N ASP A 81 2.74 -31.84 39.23
CA ASP A 81 3.11 -31.68 40.64
C ASP A 81 4.29 -30.71 40.82
N GLU A 82 5.20 -30.64 39.85
CA GLU A 82 6.33 -29.70 39.85
C GLU A 82 5.87 -28.25 39.71
N GLU A 83 4.91 -27.99 38.81
CA GLU A 83 4.30 -26.68 38.64
C GLU A 83 3.53 -26.26 39.90
N ARG A 84 2.82 -27.20 40.53
CA ARG A 84 2.14 -26.97 41.81
C ARG A 84 3.11 -26.62 42.92
N ALA A 85 4.21 -27.38 43.04
CA ALA A 85 5.26 -27.13 44.02
C ALA A 85 5.96 -25.78 43.82
N ASN A 86 6.09 -25.31 42.57
CA ASN A 86 6.65 -23.99 42.29
C ASN A 86 5.67 -22.86 42.67
N LEU A 87 4.36 -23.04 42.43
CA LEU A 87 3.34 -22.10 42.92
C LEU A 87 3.31 -22.03 44.45
N ASP A 88 3.43 -23.18 45.14
CA ASP A 88 3.48 -23.25 46.60
C ASP A 88 4.69 -22.50 47.18
N LYS A 89 5.79 -22.40 46.41
CA LYS A 89 6.98 -21.61 46.74
C LYS A 89 6.83 -20.11 46.40
N GLY A 90 5.66 -19.67 45.95
CA GLY A 90 5.40 -18.29 45.53
C GLY A 90 6.05 -17.90 44.20
N LEU A 91 6.49 -18.88 43.41
CA LEU A 91 7.00 -18.68 42.07
C LEU A 91 5.86 -18.74 41.05
N VAL A 92 5.97 -17.93 40.00
CA VAL A 92 5.03 -17.90 38.88
C VAL A 92 5.80 -18.01 37.56
N PRO A 93 5.21 -18.62 36.52
CA PRO A 93 5.82 -18.67 35.21
C PRO A 93 5.83 -17.28 34.57
N TRP A 94 6.97 -16.91 33.99
CA TRP A 94 7.18 -15.66 33.26
C TRP A 94 8.23 -15.88 32.17
N LYS A 95 7.87 -15.64 30.90
CA LYS A 95 8.78 -15.74 29.74
C LYS A 95 9.61 -17.05 29.72
N GLY A 96 8.95 -18.18 29.99
CA GLY A 96 9.56 -19.51 29.99
C GLY A 96 10.40 -19.84 31.24
N LYS A 97 10.35 -19.03 32.30
CA LYS A 97 11.07 -19.25 33.57
C LYS A 97 10.13 -19.14 34.77
N TRP A 98 10.48 -19.79 35.88
CA TRP A 98 9.82 -19.59 37.18
C TRP A 98 10.52 -18.46 37.94
N VAL A 99 9.76 -17.44 38.32
CA VAL A 99 10.28 -16.26 39.03
C VAL A 99 9.38 -15.94 40.22
N ALA A 100 9.91 -15.25 41.23
CA ALA A 100 9.08 -14.78 42.34
C ALA A 100 7.96 -13.86 41.84
N LYS A 101 6.74 -13.99 42.37
CA LYS A 101 5.59 -13.17 41.97
C LYS A 101 5.91 -11.67 41.97
N ALA A 102 6.56 -11.18 43.03
CA ALA A 102 6.94 -9.76 43.14
C ALA A 102 7.92 -9.31 42.05
N GLU A 103 8.85 -10.17 41.63
CA GLU A 103 9.79 -9.86 40.56
C GLU A 103 9.09 -9.88 39.19
N ARG A 104 8.19 -10.84 38.96
CA ARG A 104 7.33 -10.84 37.77
C ARG A 104 6.50 -9.57 37.69
N ASP A 105 5.83 -9.20 38.78
CA ASP A 105 4.98 -7.99 38.85
C ASP A 105 5.80 -6.73 38.57
N LYS A 106 7.02 -6.63 39.12
CA LYS A 106 7.94 -5.52 38.86
C LYS A 106 8.40 -5.46 37.40
N GLN A 107 8.77 -6.60 36.80
CA GLN A 107 9.18 -6.68 35.40
C GLN A 107 8.01 -6.34 34.47
N ALA A 108 6.83 -6.92 34.71
CA ALA A 108 5.61 -6.63 33.97
C ALA A 108 5.22 -5.14 34.07
N ALA A 109 5.32 -4.54 35.26
CA ALA A 109 5.05 -3.11 35.44
C ALA A 109 6.05 -2.22 34.69
N LYS A 110 7.34 -2.58 34.70
CA LYS A 110 8.36 -1.86 33.92
C LYS A 110 8.11 -1.98 32.42
N GLU A 111 7.84 -3.18 31.93
CA GLU A 111 7.53 -3.42 30.52
C GLU A 111 6.25 -2.68 30.11
N ALA A 112 5.24 -2.63 31.00
CA ALA A 112 4.02 -1.87 30.78
C ALA A 112 4.25 -0.36 30.72
N ASP A 113 5.11 0.19 31.58
CA ASP A 113 5.48 1.60 31.56
C ASP A 113 6.27 1.96 30.28
N GLU A 114 7.23 1.13 29.89
CA GLU A 114 8.01 1.30 28.65
C GLU A 114 7.11 1.20 27.40
N ALA A 115 6.23 0.21 27.37
CA ALA A 115 5.22 0.02 26.35
C ALA A 115 4.28 1.21 26.21
N LYS A 116 3.71 1.67 27.33
CA LYS A 116 2.81 2.82 27.36
C LYS A 116 3.51 4.07 26.84
N LYS A 117 4.76 4.32 27.26
CA LYS A 117 5.56 5.45 26.76
C LYS A 117 5.81 5.35 25.26
N ALA A 118 6.11 4.16 24.75
CA ALA A 118 6.30 3.95 23.31
C ALA A 118 5.02 4.19 22.51
N MET A 119 3.87 3.69 22.99
CA MET A 119 2.56 3.90 22.37
C MET A 119 2.15 5.38 22.40
N GLU A 120 2.36 6.05 23.54
CA GLU A 120 2.06 7.47 23.69
C GLU A 120 2.95 8.33 22.77
N GLU A 121 4.23 7.99 22.64
CA GLU A 121 5.14 8.66 21.71
C GLU A 121 4.70 8.42 20.26
N ALA A 122 4.41 7.19 19.86
CA ALA A 122 3.91 6.90 18.51
C ALA A 122 2.64 7.70 18.19
N ARG A 123 1.72 7.83 19.15
CA ARG A 123 0.48 8.60 19.00
C ARG A 123 0.72 10.09 18.74
N LYS A 124 1.79 10.68 19.29
CA LYS A 124 2.14 12.09 19.01
C LYS A 124 2.45 12.35 17.55
N HIS A 125 2.90 11.33 16.81
CA HIS A 125 3.37 11.47 15.43
C HIS A 125 2.39 10.90 14.38
N GLN A 126 1.17 10.55 14.79
CA GLN A 126 0.10 10.12 13.85
C GLN A 126 -0.40 11.28 12.99
N GLU A 127 -0.42 12.49 13.56
CA GLU A 127 -0.86 13.71 12.87
C GLU A 127 0.27 14.31 12.02
N TRP A 128 -0.04 14.79 10.82
CA TRP A 128 0.96 15.26 9.86
C TRP A 128 1.69 16.50 10.37
N ARG A 129 0.98 17.35 11.12
CA ARG A 129 1.59 18.53 11.76
C ARG A 129 2.73 18.15 12.72
N ASP A 130 2.65 16.96 13.30
CA ASP A 130 3.58 16.42 14.29
C ASP A 130 4.40 15.25 13.72
N ARG A 131 4.42 15.05 12.39
CA ARG A 131 5.14 13.95 11.71
C ARG A 131 6.63 13.87 12.07
N TYR A 132 7.20 12.70 11.87
CA TYR A 132 8.65 12.52 11.94
C TYR A 132 9.35 13.21 10.76
N ILE A 133 10.56 13.71 11.02
CA ILE A 133 11.42 14.33 10.01
C ILE A 133 12.81 13.71 10.15
N ASP A 134 13.28 13.05 9.10
CA ASP A 134 14.60 12.44 9.01
C ASP A 134 15.28 12.84 7.70
N GLU A 135 16.59 12.67 7.63
CA GLU A 135 17.34 12.85 6.40
C GLU A 135 18.31 11.68 6.14
N THR A 136 18.47 11.40 4.85
CA THR A 136 19.45 10.47 4.30
C THR A 136 20.44 11.25 3.42
N ALA A 137 21.22 10.58 2.58
CA ALA A 137 22.19 11.25 1.72
C ALA A 137 21.49 12.07 0.62
N HIS A 138 20.44 11.52 0.02
CA HIS A 138 19.76 12.09 -1.15
C HIS A 138 18.30 12.50 -0.87
N PHE A 139 17.72 12.10 0.27
CA PHE A 139 16.30 12.33 0.57
C PHE A 139 16.09 12.96 1.95
N ARG A 140 15.07 13.80 2.05
CA ARG A 140 14.50 14.31 3.31
C ARG A 140 13.13 13.66 3.47
N PHE A 141 12.95 12.87 4.52
CA PHE A 141 11.71 12.15 4.79
C PHE A 141 10.86 12.92 5.80
N GLU A 142 9.57 13.03 5.48
CA GLU A 142 8.52 13.48 6.38
C GLU A 142 7.44 12.40 6.42
N TYR A 143 7.18 11.80 7.59
CA TYR A 143 6.41 10.57 7.64
C TYR A 143 5.66 10.34 8.95
N THR A 144 4.57 9.56 8.88
CA THR A 144 3.72 9.21 10.05
C THR A 144 3.68 7.72 10.36
N ILE A 145 4.38 6.88 9.57
CA ILE A 145 4.58 5.45 9.88
C ILE A 145 5.58 5.24 11.04
N PRO A 146 5.63 4.05 11.66
CA PRO A 146 6.62 3.74 12.68
C PRO A 146 8.07 3.96 12.20
N LYS A 147 8.91 4.59 13.03
CA LYS A 147 10.31 4.92 12.68
C LYS A 147 11.11 3.73 12.17
N GLU A 148 11.06 2.60 12.87
CA GLU A 148 11.82 1.41 12.47
C GLU A 148 11.38 0.89 11.10
N LYS A 149 10.09 1.02 10.78
CA LYS A 149 9.58 0.67 9.45
C LYS A 149 10.10 1.65 8.40
N CYS A 150 10.05 2.96 8.66
CA CYS A 150 10.55 3.98 7.73
C CYS A 150 12.04 3.79 7.39
N LYS A 151 12.88 3.39 8.36
CA LYS A 151 14.30 3.12 8.12
C LYS A 151 14.55 2.06 7.05
N GLU A 152 13.68 1.04 6.93
CA GLU A 152 13.79 0.04 5.86
C GLU A 152 13.62 0.68 4.48
N TYR A 153 12.63 1.56 4.33
CA TYR A 153 12.36 2.30 3.09
C TYR A 153 13.45 3.33 2.78
N GLN A 154 13.99 4.00 3.79
CA GLN A 154 15.11 4.93 3.65
C GLN A 154 16.34 4.24 3.05
N VAL A 155 16.74 3.08 3.58
CA VAL A 155 17.86 2.28 3.05
C VAL A 155 17.56 1.81 1.63
N LEU A 156 16.31 1.42 1.38
CA LEU A 156 15.89 0.95 0.07
C LEU A 156 15.96 2.05 -0.99
N MET A 157 15.40 3.24 -0.72
CA MET A 157 15.41 4.37 -1.65
C MET A 157 16.83 4.84 -1.95
N GLU A 158 17.72 4.85 -0.96
CA GLU A 158 19.14 5.15 -1.15
C GLU A 158 19.86 4.11 -2.04
N THR A 159 19.51 2.83 -1.86
CA THR A 159 20.03 1.76 -2.71
C THR A 159 19.54 1.92 -4.15
N TYR A 160 18.24 2.16 -4.33
CA TYR A 160 17.65 2.38 -5.64
C TYR A 160 18.27 3.60 -6.35
N PHE A 161 18.39 4.73 -5.65
CA PHE A 161 19.06 5.92 -6.16
C PHE A 161 20.47 5.59 -6.68
N THR A 162 21.26 4.88 -5.87
CA THR A 162 22.63 4.51 -6.22
C THR A 162 22.68 3.58 -7.44
N GLU A 163 21.86 2.54 -7.46
CA GLU A 163 21.84 1.57 -8.56
C GLU A 163 21.36 2.21 -9.86
N PHE A 164 20.31 3.01 -9.80
CA PHE A 164 19.74 3.68 -10.97
C PHE A 164 20.70 4.71 -11.55
N THR A 165 21.20 5.63 -10.72
CA THR A 165 22.14 6.68 -11.20
C THR A 165 23.39 6.07 -11.81
N LYS A 166 23.92 4.98 -11.22
CA LYS A 166 25.03 4.21 -11.79
C LYS A 166 24.65 3.56 -13.13
N LYS A 167 23.51 2.89 -13.22
CA LYS A 167 23.05 2.18 -14.43
C LYS A 167 22.85 3.14 -15.60
N TRP A 168 22.30 4.33 -15.32
CA TRP A 168 21.96 5.35 -16.32
C TRP A 168 23.04 6.41 -16.52
N GLY A 169 24.16 6.32 -15.79
CA GLY A 169 25.27 7.27 -15.90
C GLY A 169 24.90 8.70 -15.49
N ILE A 170 23.95 8.86 -14.57
CA ILE A 170 23.45 10.15 -14.12
C ILE A 170 24.47 10.78 -13.17
N ARG A 171 24.88 12.01 -13.46
CA ARG A 171 25.76 12.81 -12.60
C ARG A 171 24.90 13.75 -11.76
N VAL A 172 24.84 13.46 -10.47
CA VAL A 172 24.09 14.27 -9.51
C VAL A 172 24.94 15.48 -9.11
N ASP A 173 24.36 16.68 -9.17
CA ASP A 173 25.01 17.88 -8.65
C ASP A 173 25.17 17.75 -7.12
N PRO A 174 26.37 17.90 -6.54
CA PRO A 174 26.56 17.90 -5.10
C PRO A 174 25.73 18.96 -4.35
N LYS A 175 25.25 20.00 -5.05
CA LYS A 175 24.36 21.04 -4.51
C LYS A 175 22.88 20.75 -4.72
N GLN A 176 22.53 19.64 -5.37
CA GLN A 176 21.15 19.20 -5.55
C GLN A 176 20.47 19.13 -4.18
N LYS A 177 19.33 19.80 -4.04
CA LYS A 177 18.50 19.67 -2.83
C LYS A 177 18.04 18.23 -2.70
N LYS A 178 18.05 17.73 -1.46
CA LYS A 178 17.45 16.44 -1.12
C LYS A 178 15.97 16.47 -1.49
N LEU A 179 15.51 15.41 -2.16
CA LEU A 179 14.09 15.28 -2.48
C LEU A 179 13.27 15.16 -1.20
N LEU A 180 12.21 15.96 -1.07
CA LEU A 180 11.23 15.76 -0.01
C LEU A 180 10.38 14.52 -0.32
N VAL A 181 10.37 13.57 0.61
CA VAL A 181 9.57 12.35 0.56
C VAL A 181 8.54 12.39 1.66
N CYS A 182 7.27 12.48 1.28
CA CYS A 182 6.11 12.47 2.16
C CYS A 182 5.52 11.06 2.22
N PHE A 183 5.65 10.38 3.36
CA PHE A 183 5.25 8.98 3.54
C PHE A 183 4.15 8.83 4.60
N TYR A 184 2.92 8.63 4.12
CA TYR A 184 1.72 8.59 4.94
C TYR A 184 1.46 7.18 5.48
N HIS A 185 0.86 7.10 6.67
CA HIS A 185 0.54 5.82 7.31
C HIS A 185 -0.58 5.00 6.67
N ASP A 186 -1.47 5.63 5.90
CA ASP A 186 -2.50 4.95 5.12
C ASP A 186 -2.99 5.80 3.93
N GLN A 187 -3.79 5.18 3.07
CA GLN A 187 -4.33 5.76 1.85
C GLN A 187 -5.30 6.92 2.09
N GLU A 188 -6.21 6.76 3.06
CA GLU A 188 -7.25 7.75 3.32
C GLU A 188 -6.62 9.04 3.83
N TYR A 189 -5.67 8.91 4.75
CA TYR A 189 -4.91 10.01 5.28
C TYR A 189 -4.02 10.67 4.21
N TYR A 190 -3.41 9.87 3.33
CA TYR A 190 -2.72 10.40 2.15
C TYR A 190 -3.64 11.32 1.34
N TYR A 191 -4.87 10.94 1.03
CA TYR A 191 -5.80 11.82 0.29
C TYR A 191 -6.11 13.09 1.06
N GLN A 192 -6.40 12.97 2.36
CA GLN A 192 -6.77 14.11 3.20
C GLN A 192 -5.66 15.14 3.33
N VAL A 193 -4.41 14.69 3.47
CA VAL A 193 -3.28 15.58 3.78
C VAL A 193 -2.55 16.05 2.52
N SER A 194 -2.31 15.17 1.54
CA SER A 194 -1.60 15.55 0.31
C SER A 194 -2.47 16.38 -0.64
N GLY A 195 -3.80 16.25 -0.54
CA GLY A 195 -4.74 16.81 -1.51
C GLY A 195 -4.75 16.07 -2.86
N ALA A 196 -4.18 14.86 -2.92
CA ALA A 196 -4.20 14.03 -4.10
C ALA A 196 -5.64 13.68 -4.53
N PRO A 197 -5.93 13.62 -5.84
CA PRO A 197 -7.23 13.18 -6.31
C PRO A 197 -7.47 11.71 -5.94
N ARG A 198 -8.73 11.38 -5.62
CA ARG A 198 -9.14 9.99 -5.36
C ARG A 198 -8.75 9.09 -6.52
N GLY A 199 -8.05 7.99 -6.22
CA GLY A 199 -7.55 7.05 -7.21
C GLY A 199 -6.06 7.20 -7.54
N ALA A 200 -5.42 8.32 -7.20
CA ALA A 200 -3.95 8.40 -7.18
C ALA A 200 -3.42 7.50 -6.06
N ILE A 201 -2.42 6.67 -6.36
CA ILE A 201 -1.80 5.77 -5.37
C ILE A 201 -0.44 6.29 -4.88
N GLY A 202 0.08 7.31 -5.55
CA GLY A 202 1.27 8.09 -5.22
C GLY A 202 1.42 9.18 -6.29
N TYR A 203 2.34 10.12 -6.08
CA TYR A 203 2.79 11.03 -7.14
C TYR A 203 4.17 11.61 -6.86
N PHE A 204 4.91 11.91 -7.94
CA PHE A 204 6.03 12.83 -7.96
C PHE A 204 5.64 14.18 -8.57
N ARG A 205 5.95 15.29 -7.87
CA ARG A 205 5.72 16.65 -8.37
C ARG A 205 6.98 17.19 -9.05
N PHE A 206 6.87 17.46 -10.35
CA PHE A 206 7.98 17.97 -11.19
C PHE A 206 8.28 19.47 -11.04
N VAL A 207 7.51 20.20 -10.22
CA VAL A 207 7.64 21.65 -10.01
C VAL A 207 7.69 21.96 -8.52
N GLU A 208 8.32 23.08 -8.15
CA GLU A 208 8.52 23.43 -6.74
C GLU A 208 7.17 23.63 -5.99
N PRO A 209 7.05 23.14 -4.74
CA PRO A 209 8.02 22.32 -4.02
C PRO A 209 8.15 20.92 -4.64
N ILE A 210 9.36 20.51 -5.04
CA ILE A 210 9.58 19.17 -5.61
C ILE A 210 9.46 18.13 -4.48
N GLU A 211 8.45 17.28 -4.59
CA GLU A 211 8.06 16.34 -3.55
C GLU A 211 7.57 15.02 -4.15
N LEU A 212 7.79 13.93 -3.43
CA LEU A 212 7.31 12.60 -3.74
C LEU A 212 6.39 12.15 -2.60
N ASN A 213 5.20 11.67 -2.95
CA ASN A 213 4.14 11.37 -2.00
C ASN A 213 3.59 9.96 -2.24
N PHE A 214 3.55 9.14 -1.19
CA PHE A 214 2.96 7.80 -1.21
C PHE A 214 2.60 7.36 0.21
N TYR A 215 1.83 6.28 0.33
CA TYR A 215 1.37 5.77 1.63
C TYR A 215 1.76 4.32 1.87
N TYR A 216 1.74 3.94 3.13
CA TYR A 216 1.94 2.58 3.58
C TYR A 216 0.61 1.84 3.51
N ASP A 217 0.56 0.84 2.63
CA ASP A 217 -0.52 -0.12 2.57
C ASP A 217 -0.08 -1.33 3.40
N ARG A 218 -0.61 -1.41 4.61
CA ARG A 218 -0.31 -2.51 5.54
C ARG A 218 -0.88 -3.86 5.09
N ASN A 219 -1.91 -3.85 4.23
CA ASN A 219 -2.55 -5.05 3.72
C ASN A 219 -1.86 -5.54 2.45
N ASP A 220 -1.22 -4.62 1.72
CA ASP A 220 -0.38 -4.92 0.57
C ASP A 220 0.91 -4.08 0.59
N GLU A 221 1.86 -4.46 1.44
CA GLU A 221 3.15 -3.76 1.54
C GLU A 221 3.89 -3.74 0.18
N ARG A 222 3.66 -4.75 -0.65
CA ARG A 222 4.26 -4.80 -1.97
C ARG A 222 3.69 -3.70 -2.88
N LEU A 223 2.42 -3.33 -2.78
CA LEU A 223 1.88 -2.15 -3.47
C LEU A 223 2.62 -0.87 -3.06
N THR A 224 2.90 -0.68 -1.76
CA THR A 224 3.71 0.46 -1.31
C THR A 224 5.08 0.47 -1.96
N LEU A 225 5.74 -0.68 -2.06
CA LEU A 225 7.03 -0.79 -2.74
C LEU A 225 6.92 -0.47 -4.24
N ASP A 226 5.91 -1.03 -4.93
CA ASP A 226 5.68 -0.79 -6.37
C ASP A 226 5.50 0.70 -6.66
N VAL A 227 4.64 1.37 -5.88
CA VAL A 227 4.41 2.82 -5.96
C VAL A 227 5.68 3.60 -5.66
N MET A 228 6.38 3.27 -4.57
CA MET A 228 7.60 3.96 -4.18
C MET A 228 8.66 3.86 -5.30
N PHE A 229 8.89 2.68 -5.88
CA PHE A 229 9.84 2.50 -6.99
C PHE A 229 9.40 3.22 -8.25
N HIS A 230 8.11 3.17 -8.57
CA HIS A 230 7.52 3.87 -9.72
C HIS A 230 7.69 5.39 -9.60
N GLU A 231 7.21 5.99 -8.51
CA GLU A 231 7.28 7.44 -8.33
C GLU A 231 8.71 7.94 -8.15
N THR A 232 9.57 7.15 -7.50
CA THR A 232 11.00 7.48 -7.39
C THR A 232 11.67 7.41 -8.76
N ASN A 233 11.22 6.55 -9.67
CA ASN A 233 11.73 6.52 -11.05
C ASN A 233 11.51 7.87 -11.75
N HIS A 234 10.33 8.48 -11.59
CA HIS A 234 10.04 9.81 -12.16
C HIS A 234 11.01 10.89 -11.66
N TYR A 235 11.34 10.86 -10.37
CA TYR A 235 12.39 11.74 -9.84
C TYR A 235 13.76 11.45 -10.44
N LEU A 236 14.16 10.17 -10.48
CA LEU A 236 15.48 9.77 -10.95
C LEU A 236 15.67 10.07 -12.45
N THR A 237 14.63 9.91 -13.27
CA THR A 237 14.67 10.28 -14.68
C THR A 237 14.64 11.80 -14.85
N HIS A 238 13.96 12.54 -13.98
CA HIS A 238 14.00 14.00 -13.95
C HIS A 238 15.41 14.56 -13.70
N LEU A 239 16.25 13.85 -12.94
CA LEU A 239 17.67 14.22 -12.75
C LEU A 239 18.52 14.13 -14.03
N ILE A 240 18.05 13.43 -15.08
CA ILE A 240 18.75 13.36 -16.37
C ILE A 240 18.75 14.73 -17.06
N ASN A 241 17.62 15.43 -16.99
CA ASN A 241 17.42 16.79 -17.48
C ASN A 241 16.16 17.39 -16.85
N THR A 242 16.33 18.32 -15.91
CA THR A 242 15.24 18.93 -15.13
C THR A 242 14.31 19.83 -15.95
N LYS A 243 14.65 20.11 -17.21
CA LYS A 243 13.83 20.89 -18.15
C LYS A 243 13.28 20.04 -19.29
N PHE A 244 13.27 18.72 -19.14
CA PHE A 244 12.75 17.80 -20.13
C PHE A 244 11.58 16.98 -19.58
N HIS A 245 10.51 16.90 -20.36
CA HIS A 245 9.38 16.04 -20.07
C HIS A 245 9.39 14.87 -21.05
N TYR A 246 9.63 13.67 -20.52
CA TYR A 246 9.64 12.46 -21.33
C TYR A 246 8.26 12.18 -21.93
N PRO A 247 8.18 11.57 -23.13
CA PRO A 247 6.92 11.11 -23.70
C PRO A 247 6.23 10.09 -22.77
N PRO A 248 4.90 10.15 -22.59
CA PRO A 248 4.19 9.27 -21.64
C PRO A 248 4.49 7.78 -21.86
N TRP A 249 4.48 7.31 -23.11
CA TRP A 249 4.67 5.88 -23.40
C TRP A 249 6.00 5.32 -22.90
N VAL A 250 7.06 6.13 -22.85
CA VAL A 250 8.38 5.64 -22.41
C VAL A 250 8.63 5.99 -20.95
N ASN A 251 8.10 7.13 -20.48
CA ASN A 251 8.28 7.57 -19.10
C ASN A 251 7.54 6.65 -18.12
N GLU A 252 6.22 6.50 -18.32
CA GLU A 252 5.38 5.66 -17.47
C GLU A 252 5.82 4.20 -17.54
N SER A 253 6.13 3.71 -18.73
CA SER A 253 6.54 2.32 -18.93
C SER A 253 7.89 1.98 -18.30
N LEU A 254 8.83 2.94 -18.29
CA LEU A 254 10.10 2.75 -17.59
C LEU A 254 9.88 2.79 -16.07
N ALA A 255 9.03 3.69 -15.59
CA ALA A 255 8.63 3.73 -14.19
C ALA A 255 7.94 2.42 -13.76
N GLU A 256 7.08 1.84 -14.59
CA GLU A 256 6.46 0.53 -14.37
C GLU A 256 7.49 -0.62 -14.37
N TYR A 257 8.46 -0.61 -15.30
CA TYR A 257 9.52 -1.61 -15.35
C TYR A 257 10.35 -1.64 -14.06
N TYR A 258 10.67 -0.46 -13.52
CA TYR A 258 11.36 -0.35 -12.23
C TYR A 258 10.42 -0.51 -11.03
N GLY A 259 9.13 -0.19 -11.17
CA GLY A 259 8.09 -0.41 -10.18
C GLY A 259 8.05 -1.87 -9.74
N ALA A 260 8.25 -2.79 -10.69
CA ALA A 260 8.32 -4.22 -10.42
C ALA A 260 9.56 -4.67 -9.63
N SER A 261 10.47 -3.79 -9.23
CA SER A 261 11.70 -4.18 -8.52
C SER A 261 11.41 -4.88 -7.19
N GLU A 262 12.19 -5.89 -6.83
CA GLU A 262 12.10 -6.58 -5.55
C GLU A 262 13.27 -6.21 -4.64
N TRP A 263 12.99 -6.17 -3.33
CA TRP A 263 13.97 -5.91 -2.29
C TRP A 263 14.18 -7.15 -1.42
N ASP A 264 15.44 -7.57 -1.28
CA ASP A 264 15.85 -8.54 -0.28
C ASP A 264 16.38 -7.80 0.96
N PRO A 265 15.61 -7.69 2.06
CA PRO A 265 16.02 -6.93 3.25
C PRO A 265 17.19 -7.58 3.99
N VAL A 266 17.41 -8.89 3.84
CA VAL A 266 18.51 -9.62 4.47
C VAL A 266 19.80 -9.38 3.73
N LYS A 267 19.77 -9.50 2.39
CA LYS A 267 20.95 -9.29 1.53
C LYS A 267 21.20 -7.81 1.22
N LYS A 268 20.25 -6.93 1.54
CA LYS A 268 20.22 -5.51 1.17
C LYS A 268 20.49 -5.31 -0.32
N LYS A 269 19.79 -6.10 -1.15
CA LYS A 269 20.01 -6.14 -2.59
C LYS A 269 18.68 -6.00 -3.32
N MET A 270 18.68 -5.18 -4.35
CA MET A 270 17.54 -5.03 -5.24
C MET A 270 17.69 -5.94 -6.47
N SER A 271 16.55 -6.37 -7.01
CA SER A 271 16.47 -7.01 -8.32
C SER A 271 15.41 -6.27 -9.14
N ILE A 272 15.71 -6.04 -10.42
CA ILE A 272 14.96 -5.15 -11.32
C ILE A 272 14.50 -5.98 -12.51
N GLY A 273 13.41 -5.56 -13.16
CA GLY A 273 12.94 -6.16 -14.41
C GLY A 273 12.05 -7.39 -14.19
N HIS A 274 11.40 -7.48 -13.03
CA HIS A 274 10.37 -8.49 -12.81
C HIS A 274 9.10 -8.19 -13.62
N ILE A 275 8.25 -9.21 -13.73
CA ILE A 275 6.98 -9.11 -14.45
C ILE A 275 5.98 -8.32 -13.61
N GLN A 276 5.33 -7.31 -14.21
CA GLN A 276 4.16 -6.65 -13.63
C GLN A 276 2.94 -7.54 -13.83
N GLU A 277 2.59 -8.33 -12.83
CA GLU A 277 1.62 -9.40 -13.00
C GLU A 277 0.20 -8.89 -13.27
N GLY A 278 -0.26 -7.85 -12.58
CA GLY A 278 -1.59 -7.28 -12.85
C GLY A 278 -1.71 -6.68 -14.25
N ARG A 279 -0.60 -6.17 -14.78
CA ARG A 279 -0.52 -5.73 -16.19
C ARG A 279 -0.57 -6.92 -17.14
N LEU A 280 0.20 -7.98 -16.85
CA LEU A 280 0.26 -9.17 -17.70
C LEU A 280 -1.10 -9.88 -17.82
N VAL A 281 -1.90 -9.94 -16.75
CA VAL A 281 -3.26 -10.55 -16.83
C VAL A 281 -4.11 -9.86 -17.91
N ASN A 282 -4.06 -8.52 -17.98
CA ASN A 282 -4.80 -7.77 -18.98
C ASN A 282 -4.27 -8.02 -20.41
N LEU A 283 -2.94 -8.13 -20.56
CA LEU A 283 -2.33 -8.47 -21.86
C LEU A 283 -2.68 -9.87 -22.33
N ILE A 284 -2.75 -10.86 -21.43
CA ILE A 284 -3.12 -12.23 -21.78
C ILE A 284 -4.54 -12.27 -22.37
N ASP A 285 -5.48 -11.54 -21.78
CA ASP A 285 -6.85 -11.44 -22.30
C ASP A 285 -6.87 -10.73 -23.66
N ALA A 286 -6.14 -9.62 -23.81
CA ALA A 286 -6.06 -8.87 -25.07
C ALA A 286 -5.43 -9.71 -26.20
N VAL A 287 -4.36 -10.46 -25.91
CA VAL A 287 -3.72 -11.40 -26.86
C VAL A 287 -4.70 -12.49 -27.29
N LYS A 288 -5.51 -13.04 -26.37
CA LYS A 288 -6.54 -14.04 -26.71
C LYS A 288 -7.67 -13.47 -27.58
N ALA A 289 -7.94 -12.18 -27.45
CA ALA A 289 -8.94 -11.46 -28.24
C ALA A 289 -8.40 -10.93 -29.59
N ASP A 290 -7.11 -11.14 -29.88
CA ASP A 290 -6.41 -10.54 -31.04
C ASP A 290 -6.39 -8.99 -31.01
N GLU A 291 -6.44 -8.40 -29.81
CA GLU A 291 -6.45 -6.95 -29.56
C GLU A 291 -5.05 -6.45 -29.18
N MET A 292 -4.05 -6.76 -30.01
CA MET A 292 -2.66 -6.35 -29.77
C MET A 292 -2.42 -4.89 -30.14
N GLN A 293 -1.73 -4.15 -29.27
CA GLN A 293 -1.43 -2.73 -29.49
C GLN A 293 -0.39 -2.53 -30.60
N GLY A 294 -0.67 -1.60 -31.53
CA GLY A 294 0.30 -1.13 -32.53
C GLY A 294 1.35 -0.20 -31.92
N LEU A 295 2.62 -0.40 -32.27
CA LEU A 295 3.77 0.32 -31.72
C LEU A 295 3.83 1.78 -32.18
N GLU A 296 3.59 2.05 -33.46
CA GLU A 296 3.57 3.43 -33.96
C GLU A 296 2.45 4.26 -33.31
N GLU A 297 1.28 3.64 -33.17
CA GLU A 297 0.13 4.25 -32.51
C GLU A 297 0.48 4.60 -31.07
N MET A 298 0.99 3.63 -30.29
CA MET A 298 1.38 3.82 -28.90
C MET A 298 2.41 4.95 -28.71
N ILE A 299 3.41 5.07 -29.60
CA ILE A 299 4.43 6.13 -29.53
C ILE A 299 3.83 7.52 -29.78
N LYS A 300 2.82 7.61 -30.66
CA LYS A 300 2.21 8.88 -31.08
C LYS A 300 1.09 9.38 -30.18
N MET A 301 0.56 8.54 -29.29
CA MET A 301 -0.52 8.94 -28.41
C MET A 301 -0.08 9.99 -27.39
N GLU A 302 -0.96 10.98 -27.16
CA GLU A 302 -0.75 12.03 -26.15
C GLU A 302 -1.43 11.72 -24.81
N GLN A 303 -2.40 10.80 -24.79
CA GLN A 303 -3.10 10.36 -23.57
C GLN A 303 -2.79 8.88 -23.30
N PHE A 304 -2.64 8.53 -22.03
CA PHE A 304 -2.25 7.20 -21.59
C PHE A 304 -3.37 6.61 -20.72
N ASP A 305 -4.06 5.58 -21.22
CA ASP A 305 -5.06 4.85 -20.44
C ASP A 305 -4.44 3.64 -19.73
N ALA A 306 -5.22 2.96 -18.88
CA ALA A 306 -4.71 1.85 -18.08
C ALA A 306 -4.27 0.61 -18.89
N LEU A 307 -4.82 0.37 -20.08
CA LEU A 307 -4.39 -0.73 -20.96
C LEU A 307 -3.07 -0.36 -21.64
N MET A 308 -2.87 0.92 -21.94
CA MET A 308 -1.60 1.42 -22.46
C MET A 308 -0.46 1.31 -21.46
N TYR A 309 -0.71 1.50 -20.16
CA TYR A 309 0.29 1.18 -19.13
C TYR A 309 0.79 -0.26 -19.25
N ALA A 310 -0.10 -1.22 -19.51
CA ALA A 310 0.27 -2.61 -19.66
C ALA A 310 1.08 -2.86 -20.95
N TRP A 311 0.62 -2.35 -22.09
CA TRP A 311 1.34 -2.49 -23.35
C TRP A 311 2.70 -1.79 -23.32
N GLY A 312 2.72 -0.54 -22.88
CA GLY A 312 3.94 0.26 -22.74
C GLY A 312 4.96 -0.43 -21.82
N TRP A 313 4.54 -0.87 -20.62
CA TRP A 313 5.39 -1.65 -19.72
C TRP A 313 5.98 -2.86 -20.44
N SER A 314 5.15 -3.66 -21.12
CA SER A 314 5.63 -4.87 -21.80
C SER A 314 6.64 -4.59 -22.91
N PHE A 315 6.52 -3.43 -23.58
CA PHE A 315 7.45 -3.02 -24.63
C PHE A 315 8.78 -2.58 -24.05
N VAL A 316 8.77 -1.74 -23.01
CA VAL A 316 10.00 -1.33 -22.34
C VAL A 316 10.68 -2.52 -21.66
N HIS A 317 9.91 -3.41 -21.07
CA HIS A 317 10.40 -4.66 -20.48
C HIS A 317 11.09 -5.55 -21.53
N PHE A 318 10.43 -5.77 -22.68
CA PHE A 318 11.04 -6.43 -23.84
C PHE A 318 12.37 -5.78 -24.24
N LEU A 319 12.42 -4.45 -24.39
CA LEU A 319 13.64 -3.76 -24.79
C LEU A 319 14.75 -3.88 -23.75
N MET A 320 14.43 -3.75 -22.47
CA MET A 320 15.39 -3.78 -21.36
C MET A 320 15.97 -5.17 -21.10
N GLU A 321 15.15 -6.22 -21.23
CA GLU A 321 15.54 -7.61 -21.01
C GLU A 321 16.18 -8.26 -22.24
N HIS A 322 15.94 -7.72 -23.43
CA HIS A 322 16.51 -8.27 -24.65
C HIS A 322 17.96 -7.84 -24.87
N LYS A 323 18.88 -8.83 -24.98
CA LYS A 323 20.33 -8.62 -25.14
C LYS A 323 20.70 -7.68 -26.29
N LYS A 324 19.95 -7.71 -27.39
CA LYS A 324 20.19 -6.82 -28.55
C LYS A 324 19.74 -5.39 -28.30
N TYR A 325 18.69 -5.17 -27.51
CA TYR A 325 18.00 -3.87 -27.44
C TYR A 325 18.29 -3.07 -26.18
N SER A 326 18.67 -3.71 -25.07
CA SER A 326 18.83 -3.04 -23.77
C SER A 326 19.76 -1.83 -23.79
N ALA A 327 20.99 -2.01 -24.29
CA ALA A 327 21.96 -0.91 -24.36
C ALA A 327 21.59 0.16 -25.42
N PRO A 328 21.16 -0.19 -26.64
CA PRO A 328 20.59 0.77 -27.59
C PRO A 328 19.41 1.58 -27.05
N PHE A 329 18.49 0.94 -26.33
CA PHE A 329 17.33 1.59 -25.75
C PHE A 329 17.70 2.58 -24.64
N GLN A 330 18.64 2.23 -23.76
CA GLN A 330 19.17 3.19 -22.77
C GLN A 330 19.76 4.44 -23.43
N LYS A 331 20.51 4.25 -24.53
CA LYS A 331 21.06 5.38 -25.30
C LYS A 331 19.96 6.20 -25.97
N PHE A 332 18.94 5.55 -26.53
CA PHE A 332 17.75 6.21 -27.09
C PHE A 332 17.07 7.09 -26.04
N TYR A 333 16.79 6.53 -24.85
CA TYR A 333 16.11 7.23 -23.77
C TYR A 333 16.89 8.49 -23.36
N LEU A 334 18.20 8.37 -23.09
CA LEU A 334 19.05 9.52 -22.78
C LEU A 334 19.10 10.55 -23.92
N ALA A 335 19.14 10.10 -25.17
CA ALA A 335 19.19 10.97 -26.34
C ALA A 335 17.96 11.87 -26.47
N LEU A 336 16.77 11.39 -26.08
CA LEU A 336 15.56 12.22 -26.06
C LEU A 336 15.77 13.50 -25.26
N ALA A 337 16.45 13.44 -24.13
CA ALA A 337 16.71 14.58 -23.26
C ALA A 337 18.01 15.34 -23.56
N GLN A 338 19.03 14.68 -24.13
CA GLN A 338 20.41 15.21 -24.17
C GLN A 338 21.03 15.36 -25.56
N ASP A 339 20.61 14.59 -26.57
CA ASP A 339 21.24 14.67 -27.90
C ASP A 339 20.82 15.95 -28.62
N LYS A 340 21.80 16.74 -29.04
CA LYS A 340 21.63 17.99 -29.79
C LYS A 340 20.98 17.81 -31.16
N ASN A 341 21.03 16.61 -31.72
CA ASN A 341 20.42 16.27 -33.01
C ASN A 341 18.97 15.82 -32.88
N VAL A 342 18.42 15.79 -31.66
CA VAL A 342 17.01 15.48 -31.41
C VAL A 342 16.24 16.78 -31.34
N SER A 343 15.24 16.91 -32.21
CA SER A 343 14.35 18.07 -32.23
C SER A 343 13.42 18.06 -31.01
N ARG A 344 13.36 19.19 -30.30
CA ARG A 344 12.52 19.39 -29.12
C ARG A 344 11.68 20.63 -29.30
N GLN A 345 10.48 20.62 -28.72
CA GLN A 345 9.55 21.74 -28.75
C GLN A 345 9.12 22.13 -27.33
N PRO A 346 8.76 23.41 -27.11
CA PRO A 346 8.22 23.86 -25.83
C PRO A 346 6.99 23.03 -25.40
N HIS A 347 6.86 22.85 -24.10
CA HIS A 347 5.74 22.21 -23.44
C HIS A 347 5.25 23.09 -22.28
N PHE A 348 4.55 22.52 -21.29
CA PHE A 348 4.09 23.31 -20.14
C PHE A 348 5.28 23.83 -19.30
N ALA A 349 5.09 24.99 -18.67
CA ALA A 349 6.13 25.67 -17.90
C ALA A 349 7.44 25.85 -18.70
N GLU A 350 8.58 25.43 -18.13
CA GLU A 350 9.89 25.48 -18.81
C GLU A 350 10.29 24.17 -19.49
N PHE A 351 9.38 23.19 -19.52
CA PHE A 351 9.70 21.87 -20.04
C PHE A 351 9.73 21.83 -21.57
N MET A 352 10.64 21.03 -22.10
CA MET A 352 10.72 20.66 -23.51
C MET A 352 10.24 19.22 -23.70
N LYS A 353 9.60 18.92 -24.83
CA LYS A 353 9.20 17.55 -25.23
C LYS A 353 9.66 17.21 -26.65
N VAL A 354 9.64 15.92 -27.00
CA VAL A 354 9.90 15.42 -28.37
C VAL A 354 8.58 15.00 -29.01
N GLY A 355 8.30 15.45 -30.25
CA GLY A 355 7.09 15.06 -30.99
C GLY A 355 7.15 13.61 -31.50
N GLY A 356 5.99 12.96 -31.72
CA GLY A 356 5.89 11.53 -32.02
C GLY A 356 6.73 11.05 -33.22
N ASP A 357 6.71 11.76 -34.34
CA ASP A 357 7.52 11.39 -35.52
C ASP A 357 9.03 11.44 -35.24
N GLU A 358 9.45 12.43 -34.46
CA GLU A 358 10.85 12.56 -34.05
C GLU A 358 11.24 11.44 -33.07
N GLN A 359 10.37 11.05 -32.15
CA GLN A 359 10.60 9.89 -31.27
C GLN A 359 10.83 8.62 -32.09
N ILE A 360 10.00 8.37 -33.11
CA ILE A 360 10.15 7.22 -34.02
C ILE A 360 11.46 7.29 -34.80
N ARG A 361 11.83 8.46 -35.33
CA ARG A 361 13.10 8.65 -36.05
C ARG A 361 14.29 8.29 -35.16
N VAL A 362 14.31 8.82 -33.93
CA VAL A 362 15.39 8.61 -32.96
C VAL A 362 15.42 7.15 -32.50
N LEU A 363 14.26 6.53 -32.23
CA LEU A 363 14.18 5.11 -31.86
C LEU A 363 14.79 4.22 -32.96
N LYS A 364 14.40 4.42 -34.22
CA LYS A 364 14.96 3.68 -35.36
C LYS A 364 16.47 3.89 -35.49
N GLN A 365 16.95 5.12 -35.32
CA GLN A 365 18.37 5.44 -35.38
C GLN A 365 19.17 4.66 -34.32
N TYR A 366 18.74 4.70 -33.06
CA TYR A 366 19.47 4.09 -31.96
C TYR A 366 19.37 2.56 -31.94
N LEU A 367 18.22 1.99 -32.29
CA LEU A 367 18.02 0.53 -32.35
C LEU A 367 18.48 -0.08 -33.69
N GLY A 368 18.90 0.72 -34.66
CA GLY A 368 19.37 0.26 -35.97
C GLY A 368 18.25 -0.36 -36.83
N LEU A 369 17.05 0.25 -36.80
CA LEU A 369 15.85 -0.29 -37.43
C LEU A 369 15.59 0.39 -38.78
N LYS A 370 15.08 -0.39 -39.75
CA LYS A 370 14.56 0.15 -41.02
C LYS A 370 13.14 0.69 -40.86
N ASP A 371 12.30 -0.07 -40.15
CA ASP A 371 10.91 0.23 -39.84
C ASP A 371 10.54 -0.32 -38.46
N LEU A 372 9.33 -0.03 -37.99
CA LEU A 372 8.82 -0.49 -36.70
C LEU A 372 8.17 -1.88 -36.76
N LYS A 373 7.78 -2.39 -37.94
CA LYS A 373 7.00 -3.62 -38.07
C LYS A 373 7.77 -4.84 -37.59
N GLY A 374 9.07 -4.90 -37.89
CA GLY A 374 9.93 -5.97 -37.39
C GLY A 374 10.01 -5.99 -35.87
N LEU A 375 10.20 -4.81 -35.26
CA LEU A 375 10.31 -4.68 -33.80
C LEU A 375 8.97 -5.00 -33.11
N GLU A 376 7.86 -4.51 -33.66
CA GLU A 376 6.51 -4.78 -33.17
C GLU A 376 6.21 -6.27 -33.16
N LYS A 377 6.56 -6.99 -34.23
CA LYS A 377 6.40 -8.45 -34.28
C LYS A 377 7.23 -9.16 -33.21
N GLU A 378 8.50 -8.79 -33.03
CA GLU A 378 9.35 -9.37 -31.99
C GLU A 378 8.78 -9.12 -30.58
N TRP A 379 8.26 -7.92 -30.34
CA TRP A 379 7.61 -7.55 -29.08
C TRP A 379 6.32 -8.33 -28.85
N HIS A 380 5.44 -8.46 -29.84
CA HIS A 380 4.20 -9.25 -29.68
C HIS A 380 4.49 -10.72 -29.40
N GLU A 381 5.48 -11.32 -30.06
CA GLU A 381 5.92 -12.70 -29.75
C GLU A 381 6.52 -12.80 -28.33
N TYR A 382 7.24 -11.78 -27.89
CA TYR A 382 7.71 -11.68 -26.51
C TYR A 382 6.53 -11.70 -25.52
N VAL A 383 5.51 -10.86 -25.72
CA VAL A 383 4.32 -10.79 -24.86
C VAL A 383 3.56 -12.12 -24.84
N LYS A 384 3.39 -12.79 -25.98
CA LYS A 384 2.76 -14.12 -26.06
C LYS A 384 3.53 -15.20 -25.27
N GLY A 385 4.82 -15.02 -25.07
CA GLY A 385 5.68 -15.93 -24.30
C GLY A 385 5.67 -15.69 -22.79
N LEU A 386 5.13 -14.56 -22.32
CA LEU A 386 5.07 -14.23 -20.90
C LEU A 386 4.09 -15.15 -20.16
N LYS A 387 4.41 -15.44 -18.90
CA LYS A 387 3.59 -16.28 -18.01
C LYS A 387 3.44 -15.60 -16.67
N LEU A 388 2.24 -15.72 -16.10
CA LEU A 388 2.00 -15.32 -14.71
C LEU A 388 2.80 -16.23 -13.78
N THR A 389 3.40 -15.63 -12.75
CA THR A 389 4.27 -16.34 -11.81
C THR A 389 3.71 -16.37 -10.39
N SER A 390 2.63 -15.62 -10.11
CA SER A 390 1.99 -15.55 -8.80
C SER A 390 0.48 -15.24 -8.90
N HIS A 391 -0.19 -15.38 -7.77
CA HIS A 391 -1.61 -15.08 -7.59
C HIS A 391 -1.90 -13.57 -7.57
N ARG A 392 -0.90 -12.73 -7.25
CA ARG A 392 -1.02 -11.26 -7.12
C ARG A 392 -1.55 -10.62 -8.39
N GLY A 393 -1.09 -11.07 -9.57
CA GLY A 393 -1.61 -10.54 -10.83
C GLY A 393 -3.13 -10.63 -10.97
N TYR A 394 -3.73 -11.69 -10.42
CA TYR A 394 -5.18 -11.84 -10.42
C TYR A 394 -5.87 -10.92 -9.40
N GLU A 395 -5.24 -10.61 -8.27
CA GLU A 395 -5.78 -9.64 -7.29
C GLU A 395 -5.91 -8.25 -7.92
N GLU A 396 -4.80 -7.76 -8.49
CA GLU A 396 -4.74 -6.44 -9.13
C GLU A 396 -5.70 -6.36 -10.32
N ALA A 397 -5.74 -7.40 -11.16
CA ALA A 397 -6.65 -7.47 -12.29
C ALA A 397 -8.12 -7.52 -11.85
N ALA A 398 -8.43 -8.19 -10.74
CA ALA A 398 -9.79 -8.23 -10.19
C ALA A 398 -10.24 -6.86 -9.72
N GLN A 399 -9.42 -6.16 -8.92
CA GLN A 399 -9.71 -4.82 -8.43
C GLN A 399 -9.91 -3.83 -9.57
N TRP A 400 -9.05 -3.91 -10.60
CA TRP A 400 -9.18 -3.06 -11.77
C TRP A 400 -10.47 -3.36 -12.53
N ALA A 401 -10.73 -4.63 -12.87
CA ALA A 401 -11.95 -5.03 -13.56
C ALA A 401 -13.21 -4.60 -12.81
N ASP A 402 -13.19 -4.67 -11.47
CA ASP A 402 -14.31 -4.26 -10.62
C ASP A 402 -14.54 -2.74 -10.65
N ARG A 403 -13.47 -1.95 -10.54
CA ARG A 403 -13.51 -0.48 -10.67
C ARG A 403 -14.12 -0.02 -11.99
N TRP A 404 -13.86 -0.74 -13.08
CA TRP A 404 -14.37 -0.43 -14.42
C TRP A 404 -15.70 -1.12 -14.75
N GLY A 405 -16.36 -1.75 -13.76
CA GLY A 405 -17.66 -2.39 -13.95
C GLY A 405 -17.63 -3.64 -14.84
N MET A 406 -16.46 -4.22 -15.08
CA MET A 406 -16.28 -5.46 -15.85
C MET A 406 -16.63 -6.68 -14.97
N LYS A 407 -17.89 -6.75 -14.54
CA LYS A 407 -18.38 -7.66 -13.48
C LYS A 407 -17.94 -9.12 -13.67
N ILE A 408 -18.06 -9.67 -14.88
CA ILE A 408 -17.70 -11.06 -15.19
C ILE A 408 -16.18 -11.28 -15.03
N LYS A 409 -15.34 -10.36 -15.53
CA LYS A 409 -13.89 -10.46 -15.40
C LYS A 409 -13.46 -10.35 -13.93
N ALA A 410 -14.01 -9.39 -13.20
CA ALA A 410 -13.72 -9.19 -11.78
C ALA A 410 -13.99 -10.46 -10.95
N GLY A 411 -15.20 -11.03 -11.05
CA GLY A 411 -15.55 -12.25 -10.32
C GLY A 411 -14.71 -13.46 -10.72
N ARG A 412 -14.30 -13.58 -11.99
CA ARG A 412 -13.36 -14.63 -12.43
C ARG A 412 -11.99 -14.44 -11.77
N PHE A 413 -11.43 -13.22 -11.81
CA PHE A 413 -10.10 -12.94 -11.27
C PHE A 413 -10.04 -13.06 -9.75
N TYR A 414 -11.06 -12.61 -9.00
CA TYR A 414 -11.12 -12.85 -7.56
C TYR A 414 -11.11 -14.34 -7.22
N ARG A 415 -11.92 -15.15 -7.91
CA ARG A 415 -11.94 -16.61 -7.72
C ARG A 415 -10.58 -17.24 -8.03
N THR A 416 -9.93 -16.82 -9.11
CA THR A 416 -8.59 -17.32 -9.46
C THR A 416 -7.56 -16.90 -8.41
N ALA A 417 -7.53 -15.65 -7.97
CA ALA A 417 -6.60 -15.18 -6.94
C ALA A 417 -6.74 -16.00 -5.64
N ILE A 418 -7.97 -16.32 -5.25
CA ILE A 418 -8.26 -17.16 -4.08
C ILE A 418 -7.85 -18.61 -4.30
N ALA A 419 -8.15 -19.19 -5.46
CA ALA A 419 -7.77 -20.56 -5.79
C ALA A 419 -6.24 -20.76 -5.83
N GLU A 420 -5.51 -19.74 -6.25
CA GLU A 420 -4.04 -19.70 -6.29
C GLU A 420 -3.41 -19.34 -4.94
N GLY A 421 -4.22 -19.12 -3.89
CA GLY A 421 -3.76 -19.03 -2.51
C GLY A 421 -3.44 -17.63 -2.00
N THR A 422 -4.11 -16.59 -2.51
CA THR A 422 -4.01 -15.23 -1.93
C THR A 422 -4.21 -15.23 -0.41
N LYS A 423 -3.44 -14.37 0.26
CA LYS A 423 -3.56 -14.06 1.69
C LYS A 423 -3.84 -12.59 1.95
N ASN A 424 -4.24 -11.85 0.92
CA ASN A 424 -4.54 -10.42 1.05
C ASN A 424 -5.96 -10.24 1.60
N PRO A 425 -6.14 -9.72 2.84
CA PRO A 425 -7.47 -9.51 3.41
C PRO A 425 -8.35 -8.61 2.53
N GLN A 426 -7.77 -7.63 1.85
CA GLN A 426 -8.50 -6.72 0.98
C GLN A 426 -9.08 -7.44 -0.25
N THR A 427 -8.38 -8.45 -0.78
CA THR A 427 -8.88 -9.27 -1.88
C THR A 427 -10.13 -10.05 -1.47
N PHE A 428 -10.16 -10.59 -0.26
CA PHE A 428 -11.35 -11.28 0.27
C PHE A 428 -12.50 -10.29 0.50
N ASP A 429 -12.24 -9.15 1.14
CA ASP A 429 -13.26 -8.12 1.39
C ASP A 429 -13.86 -7.58 0.08
N ASN A 430 -13.02 -7.19 -0.89
CA ASN A 430 -13.47 -6.73 -2.20
C ASN A 430 -14.28 -7.78 -2.95
N PHE A 431 -13.90 -9.06 -2.85
CA PHE A 431 -14.68 -10.14 -3.45
C PHE A 431 -16.02 -10.32 -2.73
N GLY A 432 -16.06 -10.18 -1.40
CA GLY A 432 -17.30 -10.18 -0.62
C GLY A 432 -18.24 -9.04 -1.02
N GLU A 433 -17.73 -7.83 -1.21
CA GLU A 433 -18.51 -6.71 -1.77
C GLU A 433 -19.00 -7.00 -3.20
N TRP A 434 -18.14 -7.55 -4.05
CA TRP A 434 -18.52 -7.95 -5.40
C TRP A 434 -19.63 -9.00 -5.38
N LEU A 435 -19.56 -10.01 -4.50
CA LEU A 435 -20.56 -11.05 -4.32
C LEU A 435 -21.90 -10.49 -3.85
N GLN A 436 -21.90 -9.52 -2.93
CA GLN A 436 -23.12 -8.80 -2.54
C GLN A 436 -23.76 -8.10 -3.74
N ARG A 437 -22.97 -7.38 -4.56
CA ARG A 437 -23.45 -6.75 -5.81
C ARG A 437 -23.88 -7.78 -6.86
N ASP A 438 -23.35 -9.00 -6.79
CA ASP A 438 -23.74 -10.13 -7.64
C ASP A 438 -24.98 -10.89 -7.15
N GLY A 439 -25.49 -10.57 -5.96
CA GLY A 439 -26.67 -11.21 -5.38
C GLY A 439 -26.38 -12.52 -4.62
N ASN A 440 -25.13 -12.73 -4.21
CA ASN A 440 -24.67 -13.90 -3.46
C ASN A 440 -24.23 -13.53 -2.02
N PRO A 441 -25.13 -13.04 -1.15
CA PRO A 441 -24.75 -12.51 0.16
C PRO A 441 -24.24 -13.60 1.12
N ALA A 442 -24.67 -14.86 0.98
CA ALA A 442 -24.18 -15.95 1.81
C ALA A 442 -22.68 -16.24 1.56
N GLU A 443 -22.25 -16.28 0.29
CA GLU A 443 -20.82 -16.41 -0.04
C GLU A 443 -20.03 -15.16 0.39
N ALA A 444 -20.63 -13.98 0.32
CA ALA A 444 -19.99 -12.75 0.78
C ALA A 444 -19.66 -12.77 2.27
N VAL A 445 -20.54 -13.34 3.11
CA VAL A 445 -20.30 -13.53 4.55
C VAL A 445 -19.01 -14.35 4.78
N ASP A 446 -18.80 -15.41 4.01
CA ASP A 446 -17.61 -16.24 4.15
C ASP A 446 -16.33 -15.49 3.74
N MET A 447 -16.40 -14.66 2.69
CA MET A 447 -15.26 -13.84 2.27
C MET A 447 -14.90 -12.77 3.30
N HIS A 448 -15.89 -12.08 3.87
CA HIS A 448 -15.65 -11.07 4.91
C HIS A 448 -15.08 -11.70 6.19
N ARG A 449 -15.54 -12.90 6.56
CA ARG A 449 -14.94 -13.66 7.67
C ARG A 449 -13.47 -14.00 7.40
N LYS A 450 -13.10 -14.30 6.15
CA LYS A 450 -11.70 -14.52 5.77
C LYS A 450 -10.86 -13.25 5.83
N ALA A 451 -11.40 -12.11 5.41
CA ALA A 451 -10.74 -10.82 5.60
C ALA A 451 -10.48 -10.52 7.09
N ILE A 452 -11.48 -10.74 7.96
CA ILE A 452 -11.35 -10.59 9.42
C ILE A 452 -10.32 -11.56 10.02
N GLU A 453 -10.25 -12.80 9.54
CA GLU A 453 -9.26 -13.78 10.02
C GLU A 453 -7.80 -13.37 9.75
N LEU A 454 -7.59 -12.58 8.69
CA LEU A 454 -6.29 -12.10 8.22
C LEU A 454 -5.94 -10.73 8.81
N ASP A 455 -6.91 -9.83 8.94
CA ASP A 455 -6.76 -8.52 9.62
C ASP A 455 -7.96 -8.24 10.55
N PRO A 456 -7.91 -8.76 11.79
CA PRO A 456 -9.05 -8.74 12.71
C PRO A 456 -9.38 -7.37 13.29
N MET A 457 -8.54 -6.36 13.04
CA MET A 457 -8.69 -5.02 13.60
C MET A 457 -9.13 -3.99 12.55
N ASN A 458 -9.60 -4.41 11.38
CA ASN A 458 -10.17 -3.51 10.39
C ASN A 458 -11.69 -3.42 10.55
N ALA A 459 -12.17 -2.27 11.03
CA ALA A 459 -13.59 -2.04 11.29
C ALA A 459 -14.46 -2.18 10.03
N TYR A 460 -13.94 -1.86 8.84
CA TYR A 460 -14.71 -1.97 7.59
C TYR A 460 -15.08 -3.41 7.26
N TYR A 461 -14.24 -4.39 7.59
CA TYR A 461 -14.56 -5.79 7.34
C TYR A 461 -15.73 -6.26 8.21
N TYR A 462 -15.87 -5.74 9.43
CA TYR A 462 -17.05 -6.00 10.28
C TYR A 462 -18.30 -5.28 9.78
N LEU A 463 -18.16 -4.05 9.27
CA LEU A 463 -19.27 -3.33 8.61
C LEU A 463 -19.78 -4.13 7.41
N HIS A 464 -18.89 -4.54 6.51
CA HIS A 464 -19.24 -5.27 5.29
C HIS A 464 -19.79 -6.66 5.61
N LEU A 465 -19.23 -7.35 6.60
CA LEU A 465 -19.80 -8.59 7.14
C LEU A 465 -21.23 -8.36 7.63
N GLY A 466 -21.47 -7.29 8.41
CA GLY A 466 -22.79 -6.98 8.94
C GLY A 466 -23.82 -6.70 7.84
N GLN A 467 -23.43 -5.96 6.79
CA GLN A 467 -24.26 -5.71 5.61
C GLN A 467 -24.56 -7.00 4.81
N ALA A 468 -23.57 -7.88 4.67
CA ALA A 468 -23.74 -9.16 4.00
C ALA A 468 -24.67 -10.09 4.79
N MET A 469 -24.55 -10.13 6.12
CA MET A 469 -25.42 -10.92 7.01
C MET A 469 -26.87 -10.44 6.96
N GLU A 470 -27.11 -9.13 7.01
CA GLU A 470 -28.45 -8.55 6.82
C GLU A 470 -29.04 -8.94 5.46
N SER A 471 -28.23 -8.87 4.40
CA SER A 471 -28.63 -9.25 3.04
C SER A 471 -28.88 -10.76 2.89
N ALA A 472 -28.22 -11.59 3.70
CA ALA A 472 -28.44 -13.03 3.80
C ALA A 472 -29.61 -13.41 4.73
N GLY A 473 -30.23 -12.43 5.40
CA GLY A 473 -31.40 -12.62 6.27
C GLY A 473 -31.09 -12.68 7.78
N ASP A 474 -29.83 -12.68 8.19
CA ASP A 474 -29.42 -12.60 9.60
C ASP A 474 -29.25 -11.14 10.04
N LYS A 475 -30.38 -10.50 10.33
CA LYS A 475 -30.41 -9.09 10.72
C LYS A 475 -29.79 -8.85 12.10
N GLU A 476 -30.04 -9.73 13.06
CA GLU A 476 -29.53 -9.57 14.43
C GLU A 476 -28.01 -9.71 14.47
N GLY A 477 -27.46 -10.73 13.81
CA GLY A 477 -26.01 -10.89 13.67
C GLY A 477 -25.38 -9.73 12.88
N GLY A 478 -26.06 -9.25 11.84
CA GLY A 478 -25.60 -8.10 11.07
C GLY A 478 -25.50 -6.81 11.89
N GLU A 479 -26.51 -6.50 12.70
CA GLU A 479 -26.48 -5.36 13.62
C GLU A 479 -25.37 -5.47 14.67
N ALA A 480 -25.10 -6.67 15.19
CA ALA A 480 -24.02 -6.90 16.14
C ALA A 480 -22.65 -6.58 15.51
N MET A 481 -22.40 -7.04 14.28
CA MET A 481 -21.14 -6.76 13.57
C MET A 481 -20.97 -5.28 13.24
N LYS A 482 -22.05 -4.58 12.86
CA LYS A 482 -22.00 -3.12 12.65
C LYS A 482 -21.70 -2.36 13.93
N LYS A 483 -22.26 -2.78 15.08
CA LYS A 483 -21.94 -2.18 16.39
C LYS A 483 -20.48 -2.42 16.76
N LEU A 484 -19.97 -3.64 16.54
CA LEU A 484 -18.57 -3.96 16.78
C LEU A 484 -17.64 -3.12 15.89
N ALA A 485 -17.97 -2.91 14.62
CA ALA A 485 -17.23 -2.00 13.74
C ALA A 485 -17.11 -0.59 14.35
N LEU A 486 -18.22 -0.04 14.85
CA LEU A 486 -18.24 1.28 15.49
C LEU A 486 -17.46 1.34 16.81
N GLU A 487 -17.35 0.23 17.54
CA GLU A 487 -16.50 0.16 18.73
C GLU A 487 -15.01 0.05 18.39
N LEU A 488 -14.66 -0.55 17.25
CA LEU A 488 -13.29 -0.63 16.75
C LEU A 488 -12.77 0.73 16.30
N GLU A 489 -13.59 1.52 15.61
CA GLU A 489 -13.22 2.86 15.10
C GLU A 489 -14.31 3.90 15.44
N PRO A 490 -14.44 4.30 16.72
CA PRO A 490 -15.55 5.14 17.21
C PRO A 490 -15.52 6.59 16.69
N ASN A 491 -14.37 7.02 16.18
CA ASN A 491 -14.17 8.39 15.69
C ASN A 491 -14.26 8.51 14.17
N ASP A 492 -14.56 7.44 13.45
CA ASP A 492 -14.70 7.46 12.00
C ASP A 492 -16.13 7.88 11.59
N PRO A 493 -16.33 9.11 11.08
CA PRO A 493 -17.67 9.59 10.74
C PRO A 493 -18.24 8.89 9.50
N TRP A 494 -17.40 8.41 8.59
CA TRP A 494 -17.85 7.69 7.40
C TRP A 494 -18.31 6.28 7.77
N LEU A 495 -17.56 5.58 8.63
CA LEU A 495 -18.00 4.32 9.21
C LEU A 495 -19.33 4.49 9.98
N ALA A 496 -19.43 5.54 10.81
CA ALA A 496 -20.67 5.86 11.51
C ALA A 496 -21.86 6.15 10.58
N PHE A 497 -21.61 6.81 9.45
CA PHE A 497 -22.61 7.05 8.41
C PHE A 497 -23.03 5.75 7.72
N GLN A 498 -22.07 4.92 7.30
CA GLN A 498 -22.32 3.65 6.61
C GLN A 498 -23.00 2.60 7.50
N ALA A 499 -22.65 2.54 8.78
CA ALA A 499 -23.28 1.61 9.73
C ALA A 499 -24.76 1.94 9.95
N LYS A 500 -25.13 3.24 9.91
CA LYS A 500 -26.52 3.71 10.06
C LYS A 500 -27.33 3.56 8.77
N ASN A 501 -26.68 3.72 7.63
CA ASN A 501 -27.33 3.65 6.33
C ASN A 501 -27.13 2.26 5.74
N THR A 502 -28.11 1.37 5.91
CA THR A 502 -28.19 0.17 5.06
C THR A 502 -28.46 0.63 3.63
N ILE A 503 -27.42 0.94 2.86
CA ILE A 503 -27.56 1.15 1.43
C ILE A 503 -27.77 -0.23 0.83
N ILE A 504 -29.04 -0.65 0.78
CA ILE A 504 -29.47 -1.65 -0.19
C ILE A 504 -29.25 -0.99 -1.55
N ARG A 505 -28.09 -1.23 -2.18
CA ARG A 505 -27.89 -0.91 -3.59
C ARG A 505 -28.79 -1.86 -4.38
N ALA A 506 -30.06 -1.51 -4.46
CA ALA A 506 -31.06 -2.26 -5.21
C ALA A 506 -30.85 -2.00 -6.72
N LYS A 507 -30.46 -3.08 -7.42
CA LYS A 507 -30.51 -3.38 -8.85
C LYS A 507 -30.01 -2.35 -9.86
#